data_AF-A0A7W9B274-F1
#
_entry.id   AF-A0A7W9B274-F1
#
_cell.length_a   1.000
_cell.length_b   1.000
_cell.length_c   1.000
_cell.angle_alpha   90.00
_cell.angle_beta   90.00
_cell.angle_gamma   90.00
#
_symmetry.space_group_name_H-M   'P 1'
#
loop_
_entity.id
_entity.type
_entity.pdbx_description
1 polymer ?
#
loop_
_entity_poly.entity_id
_entity_poly.type
_entity_poly.pdbx_seq_one_letter_code
_entity_poly.pdbx_strand_id
1 'polypeptide(L)'
;MKVTNMLQAIYGHAIQREGERYEKWISISHKLGAIAGGVSVVTLQRNARLDLMLRTLENERLERIANVASEEPIYSLDLQMALSENWVMSAYEVARAAKDPIKISGENSDRLLKLEYRLALVRIPMVKGVIKGMDFSKNKKNPPMMQKVGDDKTELYENDGNYIMPTSLCKETGAVVWMPVDINQRSTIAVCRRDLSDEMLAIFD
;
A
#
# COMPACT_ATOMS: atom_id res chain seq x y z
N MET A 1 5.39 -2.72 -32.33
CA MET A 1 4.30 -2.39 -31.38
C MET A 1 4.76 -1.19 -30.53
N LYS A 2 3.94 -0.15 -30.35
CA LYS A 2 4.32 1.02 -29.51
C LYS A 2 4.18 0.67 -28.02
N VAL A 3 5.06 1.21 -27.18
CA VAL A 3 5.03 0.99 -25.71
C VAL A 3 3.66 1.35 -25.12
N THR A 4 3.05 2.46 -25.57
CA THR A 4 1.71 2.86 -25.16
C THR A 4 0.66 1.78 -25.43
N ASN A 5 0.74 1.09 -26.57
CA ASN A 5 -0.21 0.03 -26.91
C ASN A 5 -0.01 -1.19 -25.99
N MET A 6 1.23 -1.49 -25.59
CA MET A 6 1.51 -2.57 -24.63
C MET A 6 0.90 -2.24 -23.26
N LEU A 7 1.08 -1.01 -22.77
CA LEU A 7 0.48 -0.56 -21.51
C LEU A 7 -1.05 -0.61 -21.56
N GLN A 8 -1.65 -0.17 -22.67
CA GLN A 8 -3.09 -0.26 -22.87
C GLN A 8 -3.58 -1.71 -22.90
N ALA A 9 -2.85 -2.61 -23.56
CA ALA A 9 -3.19 -4.03 -23.60
C ALA A 9 -3.12 -4.67 -22.20
N ILE A 10 -2.11 -4.32 -21.40
CA ILE A 10 -1.99 -4.79 -20.00
C ILE A 10 -3.19 -4.31 -19.18
N TYR A 11 -3.56 -3.02 -19.27
CA TYR A 11 -4.74 -2.53 -18.56
C TYR A 11 -6.03 -3.17 -19.04
N GLY A 12 -6.20 -3.36 -20.35
CA GLY A 12 -7.36 -4.04 -20.92
C GLY A 12 -7.48 -5.47 -20.41
N HIS A 13 -6.37 -6.20 -20.38
CA HIS A 13 -6.32 -7.56 -19.85
C HIS A 13 -6.66 -7.62 -18.36
N ALA A 14 -6.09 -6.72 -17.55
CA ALA A 14 -6.36 -6.65 -16.12
C ALA A 14 -7.83 -6.31 -15.82
N ILE A 15 -8.44 -5.37 -16.56
CA ILE A 15 -9.87 -5.03 -16.43
C ILE A 15 -10.75 -6.22 -16.82
N GLN A 16 -10.41 -6.93 -17.91
CA GLN A 16 -11.17 -8.10 -18.33
C GLN A 16 -11.15 -9.21 -17.27
N ARG A 17 -10.01 -9.42 -16.60
CA ARG A 17 -9.85 -10.45 -15.57
C ARG A 17 -10.52 -10.08 -14.24
N GLU A 18 -10.51 -8.80 -13.88
CA GLU A 18 -10.95 -8.30 -12.57
C GLU A 18 -12.18 -7.36 -12.68
N GLY A 19 -13.09 -7.64 -13.62
CA GLY A 19 -14.20 -6.73 -13.98
C GLY A 19 -15.05 -6.28 -12.80
N GLU A 20 -15.43 -7.19 -11.90
CA GLU A 20 -16.21 -6.84 -10.70
C GLU A 20 -15.46 -5.87 -9.77
N ARG A 21 -14.15 -6.06 -9.59
CA ARG A 21 -13.33 -5.13 -8.79
C ARG A 21 -13.20 -3.79 -9.47
N TYR A 22 -13.08 -3.76 -10.80
CA TYR A 22 -13.07 -2.51 -11.55
C TYR A 22 -14.33 -1.70 -11.27
N GLU A 23 -15.51 -2.32 -11.38
CA GLU A 23 -16.79 -1.66 -11.08
C GLU A 23 -16.86 -1.19 -9.62
N LYS A 24 -16.38 -2.00 -8.67
CA LYS A 24 -16.30 -1.61 -7.26
C LYS A 24 -15.41 -0.38 -7.08
N TRP A 25 -14.24 -0.34 -7.71
CA TRP A 25 -13.35 0.83 -7.72
C TRP A 25 -14.02 2.07 -8.30
N ILE A 26 -14.77 1.94 -9.39
CA ILE A 26 -15.54 3.05 -9.98
C ILE A 26 -16.57 3.58 -8.97
N SER A 27 -17.34 2.69 -8.35
CA SER A 27 -18.33 3.07 -7.32
C SER A 27 -17.69 3.81 -6.15
N ILE A 28 -16.59 3.28 -5.59
CA ILE A 28 -15.84 3.93 -4.50
C ILE A 28 -15.30 5.29 -4.95
N SER A 29 -14.81 5.40 -6.19
CA SER A 29 -14.28 6.67 -6.72
C SER A 29 -15.33 7.78 -6.73
N HIS A 30 -16.57 7.46 -7.10
CA HIS A 30 -17.66 8.42 -7.10
C HIS A 30 -18.13 8.77 -5.68
N LYS A 31 -18.29 7.77 -4.80
CA LYS A 31 -18.69 7.99 -3.40
C LYS A 31 -17.67 8.86 -2.65
N LEU A 32 -16.39 8.48 -2.70
CA LEU A 32 -15.35 9.24 -2.01
C LEU A 32 -15.10 10.58 -2.70
N GLY A 33 -15.26 10.66 -4.02
CA GLY A 33 -15.19 11.92 -4.77
C GLY A 33 -16.27 12.94 -4.42
N ALA A 34 -17.48 12.48 -4.09
CA ALA A 34 -18.54 13.36 -3.61
C ALA A 34 -18.21 13.98 -2.25
N ILE A 35 -17.40 13.30 -1.43
CA ILE A 35 -17.01 13.72 -0.09
C ILE A 35 -15.71 14.56 -0.13
N ALA A 36 -14.70 14.08 -0.84
CA ALA A 36 -13.34 14.63 -0.85
C ALA A 36 -13.01 15.48 -2.10
N GLY A 37 -13.99 15.71 -2.98
CA GLY A 37 -13.85 16.51 -4.20
C GLY A 37 -13.40 15.74 -5.45
N GLY A 38 -13.63 16.34 -6.62
CA GLY A 38 -13.46 15.70 -7.94
C GLY A 38 -12.04 15.23 -8.27
N VAL A 39 -10.99 15.85 -7.71
CA VAL A 39 -9.59 15.41 -7.90
C VAL A 39 -9.37 13.99 -7.35
N SER A 40 -10.10 13.63 -6.29
CA SER A 40 -10.05 12.29 -5.69
C SER A 40 -10.63 11.23 -6.62
N VAL A 41 -11.65 11.56 -7.44
CA VAL A 41 -12.23 10.64 -8.44
C VAL A 41 -11.17 10.21 -9.44
N VAL A 42 -10.48 11.16 -10.07
CA VAL A 42 -9.47 10.88 -11.11
C VAL A 42 -8.31 10.08 -10.53
N THR A 43 -7.87 10.43 -9.32
CA THR A 43 -6.78 9.73 -8.63
C THR A 43 -7.17 8.30 -8.27
N LEU A 44 -8.38 8.08 -7.74
CA LEU A 44 -8.89 6.74 -7.43
C LEU A 44 -9.04 5.88 -8.67
N GLN A 45 -9.54 6.41 -9.79
CA GLN A 45 -9.63 5.63 -11.03
C GLN A 45 -8.26 5.30 -11.63
N ARG A 46 -7.25 6.15 -11.42
CA ARG A 46 -5.85 5.80 -11.76
C ARG A 46 -5.32 4.70 -10.85
N ASN A 47 -5.58 4.80 -9.53
CA ASN A 47 -5.21 3.78 -8.56
C ASN A 47 -5.91 2.45 -8.83
N ALA A 48 -7.15 2.47 -9.31
CA ALA A 48 -7.90 1.29 -9.72
C ALA A 48 -7.16 0.53 -10.83
N ARG A 49 -6.82 1.22 -11.94
CA ARG A 49 -6.10 0.59 -13.05
C ARG A 49 -4.75 0.02 -12.61
N LEU A 50 -4.05 0.73 -11.74
CA LEU A 50 -2.79 0.26 -11.15
C LEU A 50 -2.99 -0.96 -10.24
N ASP A 51 -4.05 -0.97 -9.42
CA ASP A 51 -4.40 -2.11 -8.54
C ASP A 51 -4.67 -3.38 -9.36
N LEU A 52 -5.48 -3.28 -10.42
CA LEU A 52 -5.81 -4.44 -11.24
C LEU A 52 -4.57 -5.01 -11.96
N MET A 53 -3.71 -4.12 -12.46
CA MET A 53 -2.43 -4.53 -13.03
C MET A 53 -1.53 -5.21 -12.00
N LEU A 54 -1.41 -4.63 -10.79
CA LEU A 54 -0.66 -5.22 -9.68
C LEU A 54 -1.20 -6.58 -9.30
N ARG A 55 -2.52 -6.76 -9.20
CA ARG A 55 -3.13 -8.07 -8.92
C ARG A 55 -2.76 -9.12 -9.95
N THR A 56 -2.71 -8.73 -11.23
CA THR A 56 -2.26 -9.62 -12.32
C THR A 56 -0.80 -10.03 -12.12
N LEU A 57 0.10 -9.06 -11.89
CA LEU A 57 1.52 -9.32 -11.62
C LEU A 57 1.73 -10.20 -10.37
N GLU A 58 0.95 -9.98 -9.32
CA GLU A 58 0.99 -10.74 -8.09
C GLU A 58 0.52 -12.19 -8.28
N ASN A 59 -0.50 -12.42 -9.11
CA ASN A 59 -0.93 -13.78 -9.45
C ASN A 59 0.16 -14.50 -10.25
N GLU A 60 0.77 -13.85 -11.24
CA GLU A 60 1.91 -14.42 -11.97
C GLU A 60 3.10 -14.70 -11.04
N ARG A 61 3.37 -13.79 -10.09
CA ARG A 61 4.39 -13.96 -9.06
C ARG A 61 4.12 -15.19 -8.20
N LEU A 62 2.87 -15.39 -7.78
CA LEU A 62 2.46 -16.55 -7.02
C LEU A 62 2.69 -17.85 -7.79
N GLU A 63 2.33 -17.86 -9.08
CA GLU A 63 2.59 -19.00 -9.98
C GLU A 63 4.09 -19.31 -10.09
N ARG A 64 4.96 -18.29 -10.13
CA ARG A 64 6.42 -18.49 -10.15
C ARG A 64 6.96 -18.99 -8.82
N ILE A 65 6.49 -18.47 -7.69
CA ILE A 65 6.90 -18.93 -6.35
C ILE A 65 6.58 -20.42 -6.17
N ALA A 66 5.45 -20.90 -6.72
CA ALA A 66 5.08 -22.30 -6.69
C ALA A 66 5.93 -23.18 -7.63
N ASN A 67 6.48 -22.61 -8.70
CA ASN A 67 7.22 -23.33 -9.74
C ASN A 67 8.73 -23.03 -9.66
N VAL A 68 9.47 -23.89 -8.93
CA VAL A 68 10.93 -23.77 -8.69
C VAL A 68 11.77 -23.68 -9.99
N ALA A 69 11.24 -24.13 -11.13
CA ALA A 69 11.92 -24.15 -12.42
C ALA A 69 11.62 -22.93 -13.34
N SER A 70 10.80 -21.97 -12.91
CA SER A 70 10.50 -20.79 -13.73
C SER A 70 11.68 -19.82 -13.74
N GLU A 71 12.23 -19.52 -14.91
CA GLU A 71 13.15 -18.39 -15.06
C GLU A 71 12.40 -17.08 -14.73
N GLU A 72 12.96 -16.29 -13.83
CA GLU A 72 12.39 -15.00 -13.49
C GLU A 72 12.82 -13.96 -14.54
N PRO A 73 11.89 -13.23 -15.17
CA PRO A 73 12.26 -12.12 -16.03
C PRO A 73 13.03 -11.07 -15.21
N ILE A 74 14.16 -10.61 -15.76
CA ILE A 74 15.01 -9.60 -15.13
C ILE A 74 14.17 -8.36 -14.80
N TYR A 75 14.28 -7.85 -13.57
CA TYR A 75 13.58 -6.67 -13.01
C TYR A 75 12.07 -6.79 -12.77
N SER A 76 11.45 -7.94 -12.99
CA SER A 76 10.01 -8.10 -12.78
C SER A 76 9.58 -7.91 -11.31
N LEU A 77 10.40 -8.35 -10.35
CA LEU A 77 10.16 -8.13 -8.92
C LEU A 77 10.34 -6.65 -8.56
N ASP A 78 11.42 -6.03 -9.02
CA ASP A 78 11.69 -4.61 -8.78
C ASP A 78 10.56 -3.72 -9.33
N LEU A 79 10.05 -4.06 -10.51
CA LEU A 79 8.90 -3.38 -11.12
C LEU A 79 7.63 -3.56 -10.26
N GLN A 80 7.35 -4.78 -9.80
CA GLN A 80 6.20 -5.05 -8.93
C GLN A 80 6.30 -4.24 -7.62
N MET A 81 7.50 -4.18 -7.01
CA MET A 81 7.75 -3.42 -5.79
C MET A 81 7.54 -1.92 -6.03
N ALA A 82 8.18 -1.34 -7.05
CA ALA A 82 8.06 0.08 -7.36
C ALA A 82 6.61 0.49 -7.68
N LEU A 83 5.86 -0.35 -8.41
CA LEU A 83 4.45 -0.10 -8.69
C LEU A 83 3.59 -0.21 -7.43
N SER A 84 3.88 -1.16 -6.53
CA SER A 84 3.18 -1.32 -5.25
C SER A 84 3.41 -0.14 -4.33
N GLU A 85 4.64 0.36 -4.25
CA GLU A 85 5.00 1.57 -3.50
C GLU A 85 4.27 2.80 -4.05
N ASN A 86 4.27 2.97 -5.38
CA ASN A 86 3.54 4.05 -6.03
C ASN A 86 2.02 3.99 -5.75
N TRP A 87 1.45 2.79 -5.74
CA TRP A 87 0.05 2.59 -5.37
C TRP A 87 -0.21 3.03 -3.92
N VAL A 88 0.62 2.60 -2.96
CA VAL A 88 0.49 3.00 -1.54
C VAL A 88 0.61 4.50 -1.36
N MET A 89 1.59 5.13 -2.01
CA MET A 89 1.78 6.59 -1.94
C MET A 89 0.52 7.32 -2.43
N SER A 90 -0.01 6.94 -3.59
CA SER A 90 -1.19 7.57 -4.17
C SER A 90 -2.45 7.29 -3.33
N ALA A 91 -2.65 6.05 -2.87
CA ALA A 91 -3.78 5.66 -2.03
C ALA A 91 -3.79 6.38 -0.68
N TYR A 92 -2.62 6.54 -0.06
CA TYR A 92 -2.46 7.31 1.18
C TYR A 92 -2.92 8.76 1.01
N GLU A 93 -2.51 9.44 -0.07
CA GLU A 93 -2.88 10.85 -0.27
C GLU A 93 -4.39 11.01 -0.46
N VAL A 94 -5.06 10.06 -1.13
CA VAL A 94 -6.53 10.04 -1.22
C VAL A 94 -7.17 9.85 0.16
N ALA A 95 -6.74 8.84 0.92
CA ALA A 95 -7.29 8.56 2.24
C ALA A 95 -7.07 9.73 3.22
N ARG A 96 -5.88 10.34 3.17
CA ARG A 96 -5.54 11.55 3.94
C ARG A 96 -6.40 12.74 3.55
N ALA A 97 -6.61 12.99 2.27
CA ALA A 97 -7.44 14.10 1.79
C ALA A 97 -8.93 13.92 2.15
N ALA A 98 -9.42 12.68 2.16
CA ALA A 98 -10.81 12.37 2.50
C ALA A 98 -11.10 12.33 4.02
N LYS A 99 -10.06 12.26 4.86
CA LYS A 99 -10.13 12.07 6.31
C LYS A 99 -11.00 13.08 7.06
N ASP A 100 -10.80 14.37 6.82
CA ASP A 100 -11.58 15.41 7.51
C ASP A 100 -12.95 15.62 6.85
N PRO A 101 -13.07 15.67 5.50
CA PRO A 101 -14.37 15.76 4.83
C PRO A 101 -15.34 14.64 5.22
N ILE A 102 -14.89 13.38 5.32
CA ILE A 102 -15.79 12.27 5.67
C ILE A 102 -16.38 12.43 7.08
N LYS A 103 -15.58 12.92 8.04
CA LYS A 103 -16.06 13.16 9.41
C LYS A 103 -17.13 14.25 9.45
N ILE A 104 -16.98 15.27 8.61
CA ILE A 104 -17.93 16.38 8.51
C ILE A 104 -19.22 15.92 7.82
N SER A 105 -19.13 15.00 6.85
CA SER A 105 -20.29 14.51 6.08
C SER A 105 -21.30 13.69 6.91
N GLY A 106 -20.92 13.22 8.10
CA GLY A 106 -21.75 12.34 8.93
C GLY A 106 -21.72 10.86 8.55
N GLU A 107 -21.02 10.50 7.47
CA GLU A 107 -20.76 9.12 7.08
C GLU A 107 -19.87 8.40 8.10
N ASN A 108 -19.99 7.06 8.16
CA ASN A 108 -19.12 6.27 9.03
C ASN A 108 -17.67 6.34 8.54
N SER A 109 -16.85 7.08 9.27
CA SER A 109 -15.44 7.31 8.93
C SER A 109 -14.47 6.24 9.43
N ASP A 110 -14.91 5.28 10.26
CA ASP A 110 -14.02 4.36 10.99
C ASP A 110 -13.12 3.54 10.07
N ARG A 111 -13.68 3.01 8.97
CA ARG A 111 -12.92 2.20 8.00
C ARG A 111 -11.88 3.05 7.27
N LEU A 112 -12.24 4.26 6.84
CA LEU A 112 -11.30 5.18 6.20
C LEU A 112 -10.17 5.58 7.15
N LEU A 113 -10.49 5.87 8.42
CA LEU A 113 -9.48 6.26 9.42
C LEU A 113 -8.51 5.12 9.73
N LYS A 114 -9.02 3.90 9.86
CA LYS A 114 -8.18 2.70 10.04
C LYS A 114 -7.29 2.45 8.81
N LEU A 115 -7.85 2.58 7.61
CA LEU A 115 -7.10 2.43 6.36
C LEU A 115 -6.02 3.52 6.22
N GLU A 116 -6.35 4.79 6.44
CA GLU A 116 -5.40 5.90 6.40
C GLU A 116 -4.24 5.66 7.36
N TYR A 117 -4.54 5.21 8.58
CA TYR A 117 -3.53 4.85 9.57
C TYR A 117 -2.60 3.74 9.07
N ARG A 118 -3.15 2.65 8.50
CA ARG A 118 -2.34 1.54 7.98
C ARG A 118 -1.52 1.93 6.76
N LEU A 119 -2.08 2.73 5.85
CA LEU A 119 -1.34 3.33 4.74
C LEU A 119 -0.19 4.22 5.25
N ALA A 120 -0.42 5.00 6.31
CA ALA A 120 0.61 5.86 6.91
C ALA A 120 1.75 5.06 7.53
N LEU A 121 1.48 3.91 8.16
CA LEU A 121 2.50 3.03 8.73
C LEU A 121 3.52 2.59 7.67
N VAL A 122 3.08 2.43 6.43
CA VAL A 122 3.92 2.00 5.30
C VAL A 122 4.55 3.21 4.59
N ARG A 123 3.73 4.21 4.23
CA ARG A 123 4.14 5.38 3.45
C ARG A 123 5.19 6.24 4.15
N ILE A 124 5.09 6.40 5.47
CA ILE A 124 6.02 7.28 6.21
C ILE A 124 7.44 6.70 6.23
N PRO A 125 7.68 5.43 6.62
CA PRO A 125 8.99 4.79 6.46
C PRO A 125 9.53 4.88 5.03
N MET A 126 8.72 4.57 4.02
CA MET A 126 9.16 4.59 2.61
C MET A 126 9.69 5.95 2.17
N VAL A 127 8.96 7.03 2.49
CA VAL A 127 9.25 8.35 1.93
C VAL A 127 10.19 9.17 2.81
N LYS A 128 10.17 8.94 4.13
CA LYS A 128 10.92 9.74 5.10
C LYS A 128 12.05 8.99 5.78
N GLY A 129 12.11 7.66 5.67
CA GLY A 129 13.08 6.85 6.41
C GLY A 129 12.89 6.93 7.93
N VAL A 130 11.65 7.11 8.39
CA VAL A 130 11.32 7.21 9.83
C VAL A 130 10.13 6.35 10.22
N ILE A 131 10.09 5.89 11.47
CA ILE A 131 8.94 5.16 12.01
C ILE A 131 7.76 6.13 12.19
N LYS A 132 6.59 5.76 11.66
CA LYS A 132 5.38 6.58 11.75
C LYS A 132 5.00 6.84 13.21
N GLY A 133 4.82 8.11 13.57
CA GLY A 133 4.42 8.52 14.92
C GLY A 133 5.59 8.75 15.89
N MET A 134 6.84 8.54 15.46
CA MET A 134 8.00 8.98 16.24
C MET A 134 8.11 10.51 16.17
N ASP A 135 7.76 11.17 17.27
CA ASP A 135 8.11 12.56 17.53
C ASP A 135 9.33 12.57 18.46
N PHE A 136 10.45 13.10 17.99
CA PHE A 136 11.66 13.24 18.79
C PHE A 136 11.41 14.06 20.06
N SER A 137 10.57 15.10 20.02
CA SER A 137 10.37 15.97 21.19
C SER A 137 9.79 15.21 22.38
N LYS A 138 8.92 14.21 22.12
CA LYS A 138 8.28 13.38 23.14
C LYS A 138 9.08 12.11 23.45
N ASN A 139 9.71 11.50 22.45
CA ASN A 139 10.39 10.21 22.59
C ASN A 139 11.91 10.31 22.77
N LYS A 140 12.51 11.52 22.80
CA LYS A 140 13.96 11.71 23.06
C LYS A 140 14.44 11.00 24.31
N LYS A 141 13.56 10.89 25.32
CA LYS A 141 13.88 10.27 26.61
C LYS A 141 13.81 8.73 26.57
N ASN A 142 13.05 8.13 25.65
CA ASN A 142 12.81 6.70 25.57
C ASN A 142 12.61 6.25 24.09
N PRO A 143 13.67 6.26 23.26
CA PRO A 143 13.56 5.71 21.92
C PRO A 143 13.30 4.19 21.98
N PRO A 144 12.58 3.62 21.00
CA PRO A 144 12.35 2.18 20.96
C PRO A 144 13.68 1.45 20.75
N MET A 145 13.80 0.28 21.40
CA MET A 145 14.84 -0.69 21.06
C MET A 145 14.45 -1.38 19.76
N MET A 146 15.39 -1.41 18.82
CA MET A 146 15.24 -2.01 17.51
C MET A 146 16.20 -3.19 17.39
N GLN A 147 15.73 -4.26 16.76
CA GLN A 147 16.55 -5.41 16.41
C GLN A 147 16.54 -5.54 14.90
N LYS A 148 17.73 -5.66 14.30
CA LYS A 148 17.85 -5.93 12.87
C LYS A 148 17.45 -7.38 12.59
N VAL A 149 16.82 -7.62 11.44
CA VAL A 149 16.44 -8.98 11.03
C VAL A 149 17.71 -9.83 10.88
N GLY A 150 17.82 -10.90 11.67
CA GLY A 150 18.98 -11.79 11.67
C GLY A 150 20.14 -11.36 12.57
N ASP A 151 19.96 -10.34 13.41
CA ASP A 151 20.92 -9.95 14.44
C ASP A 151 20.32 -10.20 15.84
N ASP A 152 21.15 -10.62 16.80
CA ASP A 152 20.75 -10.79 18.21
C ASP A 152 20.89 -9.49 19.01
N LYS A 153 21.55 -8.47 18.44
CA LYS A 153 21.76 -7.19 19.10
C LYS A 153 20.55 -6.28 18.95
N THR A 154 20.20 -5.65 20.05
CA THR A 154 19.21 -4.58 20.10
C THR A 154 19.91 -3.23 20.24
N GLU A 155 19.55 -2.26 19.40
CA GLU A 155 20.09 -0.90 19.39
C GLU A 155 18.96 0.11 19.62
N LEU A 156 19.27 1.27 20.21
CA LEU A 156 18.28 2.34 20.33
C LEU A 156 18.03 2.95 18.95
N TYR A 157 16.77 3.22 18.63
CA TYR A 157 16.43 3.89 17.37
C TYR A 157 16.90 5.34 17.36
N GLU A 158 17.72 5.70 16.38
CA GLU A 158 18.37 7.02 16.29
C GLU A 158 17.60 8.05 15.44
N ASN A 159 16.49 7.66 14.78
CA ASN A 159 15.63 8.52 13.93
C ASN A 159 16.41 9.52 13.05
N ASP A 160 17.44 8.99 12.41
CA ASP A 160 18.40 9.66 11.53
C ASP A 160 17.96 9.67 10.05
N GLY A 161 16.75 9.17 9.76
CA GLY A 161 16.27 8.99 8.40
C GLY A 161 16.74 7.69 7.74
N ASN A 162 17.44 6.82 8.46
CA ASN A 162 17.95 5.54 7.93
C ASN A 162 17.09 4.34 8.34
N TYR A 163 15.84 4.56 8.76
CA TYR A 163 14.93 3.44 9.02
C TYR A 163 14.54 2.76 7.71
N ILE A 164 15.06 1.55 7.51
CA ILE A 164 14.69 0.68 6.41
C ILE A 164 13.64 -0.31 6.91
N MET A 165 12.42 -0.17 6.39
CA MET A 165 11.32 -1.07 6.68
C MET A 165 11.53 -2.41 5.96
N PRO A 166 11.55 -3.55 6.66
CA PRO A 166 11.66 -4.85 6.00
C PRO A 166 10.48 -5.10 5.04
N THR A 167 10.79 -5.75 3.92
CA THR A 167 9.82 -6.10 2.88
C THR A 167 9.91 -7.59 2.56
N SER A 168 8.79 -8.19 2.16
CA SER A 168 8.73 -9.57 1.70
C SER A 168 7.59 -9.76 0.70
N LEU A 169 7.35 -11.01 0.28
CA LEU A 169 6.21 -11.40 -0.54
C LEU A 169 5.26 -12.31 0.24
N CYS A 170 3.96 -12.04 0.12
CA CYS A 170 2.90 -12.91 0.63
C CYS A 170 2.88 -14.20 -0.18
N LYS A 171 3.05 -15.35 0.48
CA LYS A 171 3.14 -16.67 -0.18
C LYS A 171 1.80 -17.15 -0.71
N GLU A 172 0.71 -16.55 -0.25
CA GLU A 172 -0.66 -16.92 -0.61
C GLU A 172 -1.19 -16.10 -1.79
N THR A 173 -0.61 -14.91 -2.04
CA THR A 173 -1.13 -13.98 -3.04
C THR A 173 -0.10 -13.44 -4.01
N GLY A 174 1.20 -13.61 -3.72
CA GLY A 174 2.31 -12.98 -4.44
C GLY A 174 2.44 -11.47 -4.21
N ALA A 175 1.60 -10.87 -3.35
CA ALA A 175 1.61 -9.44 -3.04
C ALA A 175 2.81 -9.02 -2.20
N VAL A 176 3.20 -7.75 -2.33
CA VAL A 176 4.23 -7.15 -1.47
C VAL A 176 3.69 -7.00 -0.05
N VAL A 177 4.51 -7.40 0.92
CA VAL A 177 4.25 -7.25 2.35
C VAL A 177 5.32 -6.36 2.95
N TRP A 178 4.88 -5.32 3.65
CA TRP A 178 5.74 -4.44 4.43
C TRP A 178 5.63 -4.77 5.91
N MET A 179 6.72 -4.61 6.64
CA MET A 179 6.78 -4.90 8.07
C MET A 179 7.15 -3.65 8.88
N PRO A 180 6.30 -2.61 8.92
CA PRO A 180 6.56 -1.41 9.72
C PRO A 180 6.46 -1.71 11.21
N VAL A 181 7.22 -0.96 12.00
CA VAL A 181 6.99 -0.85 13.45
C VAL A 181 5.78 0.03 13.71
N ASP A 182 4.79 -0.49 14.43
CA ASP A 182 3.69 0.27 15.00
C ASP A 182 3.99 0.59 16.47
N ILE A 183 4.30 1.85 16.76
CA ILE A 183 4.61 2.34 18.10
C ILE A 183 3.41 2.20 19.06
N ASN A 184 2.19 2.36 18.54
CA ASN A 184 0.99 2.25 19.37
C ASN A 184 0.78 0.82 19.83
N GLN A 185 1.11 -0.16 18.99
CA GLN A 185 1.05 -1.59 19.31
C GLN A 185 2.36 -2.14 19.88
N ARG A 186 3.43 -1.35 19.88
CA ARG A 186 4.79 -1.73 20.29
C ARG A 186 5.27 -3.01 19.63
N SER A 187 4.92 -3.21 18.36
CA SER A 187 5.24 -4.41 17.62
C SER A 187 5.45 -4.10 16.14
N THR A 188 6.16 -5.00 15.46
CA THR A 188 6.22 -5.02 14.00
C THR A 188 4.95 -5.68 13.49
N ILE A 189 4.26 -5.05 12.55
CA ILE A 189 3.05 -5.61 11.95
C ILE A 189 3.27 -5.90 10.47
N ALA A 190 2.65 -6.97 9.96
CA ALA A 190 2.63 -7.24 8.53
C ALA A 190 1.50 -6.43 7.86
N VAL A 191 1.85 -5.69 6.80
CA VAL A 191 0.90 -4.95 5.98
C VAL A 191 1.04 -5.42 4.53
N CYS A 192 0.04 -6.18 4.06
CA CYS A 192 -0.02 -6.65 2.69
C CYS A 192 -0.66 -5.60 1.78
N ARG A 193 -0.12 -5.43 0.57
CA ARG A 193 -0.67 -4.50 -0.43
C ARG A 193 -2.10 -4.86 -0.85
N ARG A 194 -2.42 -6.14 -1.00
CA ARG A 194 -3.78 -6.60 -1.34
C ARG A 194 -4.79 -6.24 -0.27
N ASP A 195 -4.45 -6.44 1.01
CA ASP A 195 -5.32 -6.09 2.14
C ASP A 195 -5.68 -4.60 2.11
N LEU A 196 -4.69 -3.72 1.92
CA LEU A 196 -4.91 -2.28 1.81
C LEU A 196 -5.85 -1.91 0.65
N SER A 197 -5.75 -2.61 -0.47
CA SER A 197 -6.64 -2.42 -1.62
C SER A 197 -8.06 -2.91 -1.32
N ASP A 198 -8.19 -4.08 -0.71
CA ASP A 198 -9.48 -4.65 -0.32
C ASP A 198 -10.17 -3.77 0.75
N GLU A 199 -9.41 -3.20 1.69
CA GLU A 199 -9.89 -2.22 2.67
C GLU A 199 -10.34 -0.91 2.03
N MET A 200 -9.62 -0.40 1.03
CA MET A 200 -10.05 0.77 0.26
C MET A 200 -11.37 0.49 -0.46
N LEU A 201 -11.51 -0.71 -1.03
CA LEU A 201 -12.75 -1.14 -1.67
C LEU A 201 -13.90 -1.33 -0.66
N ALA A 202 -13.60 -1.60 0.61
CA ALA A 202 -14.58 -1.85 1.66
C ALA A 202 -14.92 -0.62 2.52
N ILE A 203 -14.50 0.59 2.14
CA ILE A 203 -14.74 1.82 2.93
C ILE A 203 -16.22 2.03 3.27
N PHE A 204 -17.12 1.71 2.33
CA PHE A 204 -18.56 1.92 2.44
C PHE A 204 -19.38 0.61 2.52
N ASP A 205 -18.71 -0.51 2.80
CA ASP A 205 -19.37 -1.79 3.10
C ASP A 205 -19.70 -1.90 4.60
#